data_AF-A0A8J3RJ51-F1
#
_entry.id   AF-A0A8J3RJ51-F1
#
_cell.length_a   1.000
_cell.length_b   1.000
_cell.length_c   1.000
_cell.angle_alpha   90.00
_cell.angle_beta   90.00
_cell.angle_gamma   90.00
#
_symmetry.space_group_name_H-M   'P 1'
#
loop_
_entity.id
_entity.type
_entity.pdbx_description
1 polymer ?
#
loop_
_entity_poly.entity_id
_entity_poly.type
_entity_poly.pdbx_seq_one_letter_code
_entity_poly.pdbx_strand_id
1 'polypeptide(L)' 'MTLQELAARYPDWVIWRGATENGPGSWYATRRGTSLSTAQFNAGMAQTVSGDNAAALGAGLQRQCEIACGLIEDER' A
#
# COMPACT_ATOMS: atom_id res chain seq x y z
N MET A 1 6.12 -10.65 10.32
CA MET A 1 5.70 -9.99 9.08
C MET A 1 6.88 -9.87 8.13
N THR A 2 7.01 -10.84 7.23
CA THR A 2 7.98 -10.87 6.13
C THR A 2 7.40 -10.21 4.88
N LEU A 3 8.22 -10.04 3.84
CA LEU A 3 7.75 -9.55 2.54
C LEU A 3 6.73 -10.49 1.90
N GLN A 4 6.95 -11.80 1.99
CA GLN A 4 6.03 -12.81 1.45
C GLN A 4 4.69 -12.80 2.20
N GLU A 5 4.72 -12.64 3.53
CA GLU A 5 3.50 -12.53 4.33
C GLU A 5 2.68 -11.28 3.96
N LEU A 6 3.34 -10.13 3.77
CA LEU A 6 2.67 -8.91 3.31
C LEU A 6 2.12 -9.05 1.89
N ALA A 7 2.89 -9.59 0.96
CA ALA A 7 2.46 -9.77 -0.43
C ALA A 7 1.27 -10.74 -0.54
N ALA A 8 1.25 -11.80 0.28
CA ALA A 8 0.12 -12.73 0.34
C ALA A 8 -1.15 -12.07 0.91
N ARG A 9 -1.00 -11.15 1.87
CA ARG A 9 -2.13 -10.44 2.49
C ARG A 9 -2.72 -9.34 1.60
N TYR A 10 -1.92 -8.75 0.72
CA TYR A 10 -2.31 -7.61 -0.11
C TYR A 10 -2.02 -7.88 -1.59
N PRO A 11 -2.77 -8.80 -2.24
CA PRO A 11 -2.47 -9.29 -3.59
C PRO A 11 -2.57 -8.22 -4.69
N ASP A 12 -3.34 -7.15 -4.46
CA ASP A 12 -3.48 -6.02 -5.39
C ASP A 12 -2.28 -5.06 -5.36
N TRP A 13 -1.30 -5.33 -4.50
CA TRP A 13 -0.10 -4.52 -4.32
C TRP A 13 1.15 -5.29 -4.75
N VAL A 14 2.04 -4.61 -5.45
CA VAL A 14 3.43 -5.04 -5.62
C VAL A 14 4.21 -4.48 -4.44
N ILE A 15 4.81 -5.36 -3.63
CA ILE A 15 5.52 -5.00 -2.40
C ILE A 15 7.00 -5.33 -2.55
N TRP A 16 7.87 -4.39 -2.21
CA TRP A 16 9.31 -4.57 -2.25
C TRP A 16 10.00 -3.81 -1.13
N ARG A 17 11.27 -4.14 -0.92
CA ARG A 17 12.16 -3.43 0.00
C ARG A 17 13.25 -2.74 -0.81
N GLY A 18 13.44 -1.45 -0.57
CA GLY A 18 14.54 -0.70 -1.16
C GLY A 18 15.89 -1.22 -0.66
N ALA A 19 16.96 -0.86 -1.36
CA ALA A 19 18.33 -1.11 -0.94
C ALA A 19 19.05 0.22 -0.74
N THR A 20 19.88 0.30 0.28
CA THR A 20 20.82 1.39 0.52
C THR A 20 22.24 0.83 0.56
N GLU A 21 23.24 1.71 0.57
CA GLU A 21 24.65 1.33 0.75
C GLU A 21 24.90 0.53 2.05
N ASN A 22 24.03 0.69 3.06
CA ASN A 22 24.13 0.04 4.37
C ASN A 22 23.21 -1.18 4.50
N GLY A 23 22.62 -1.67 3.40
CA GLY A 23 21.75 -2.85 3.38
C GLY A 23 20.28 -2.54 3.09
N PRO A 24 19.33 -3.35 3.58
CA PRO A 24 17.93 -3.19 3.24
C PRO A 24 17.32 -1.88 3.78
N GLY A 25 16.81 -1.05 2.87
CA GLY A 25 16.15 0.22 3.17
C GLY A 25 14.66 0.10 3.49
N SER A 26 13.93 1.18 3.24
CA SER A 26 12.50 1.30 3.47
C SER A 26 11.68 0.30 2.65
N TRP A 27 10.46 0.07 3.13
CA TRP A 27 9.45 -0.77 2.51
C TRP A 27 8.55 0.06 1.63
N TYR A 28 8.15 -0.50 0.50
CA TYR A 28 7.29 0.15 -0.48
C TYR A 28 6.24 -0.81 -0.99
N ALA A 29 5.08 -0.27 -1.32
CA ALA A 29 4.01 -0.97 -2.00
C ALA A 29 3.38 -0.06 -3.05
N THR A 30 3.18 -0.54 -4.27
CA THR A 30 2.45 0.18 -5.33
C THR A 30 1.30 -0.67 -5.86
N ARG A 31 0.18 -0.02 -6.22
CA ARG A 31 -0.99 -0.71 -6.75
C ARG A 31 -0.68 -1.36 -8.10
N ARG A 32 -1.11 -2.60 -8.30
CA ARG A 32 -0.93 -3.34 -9.55
C ARG A 32 -1.99 -2.93 -10.57
N GLY A 33 -1.56 -2.65 -11.80
CA GLY A 33 -2.43 -2.67 -12.98
C GLY A 33 -3.38 -1.49 -13.18
N THR A 34 -3.53 -0.59 -12.20
CA THR A 34 -4.49 0.52 -12.29
C THR A 34 -3.93 1.79 -11.65
N SER A 35 -4.13 2.93 -12.34
CA SER A 35 -3.92 4.26 -11.77
C SER A 35 -5.18 4.71 -11.05
N LEU A 36 -5.00 5.39 -9.92
CA LEU A 36 -6.13 5.99 -9.20
C LEU A 36 -6.80 7.10 -10.01
N SER A 37 -8.13 7.17 -9.92
CA SER A 37 -8.90 8.31 -10.41
C SER A 37 -8.69 9.55 -9.52
N THR A 38 -9.07 10.73 -10.02
CA THR A 38 -9.04 11.96 -9.22
C THR A 38 -9.90 11.86 -7.96
N ALA A 39 -11.09 11.22 -8.05
CA ALA A 39 -11.95 11.02 -6.90
C ALA A 39 -11.29 10.14 -5.82
N GLN A 40 -10.61 9.07 -6.24
CA GLN A 40 -9.87 8.18 -5.34
C GLN A 40 -8.70 8.89 -4.66
N PHE A 41 -7.94 9.71 -5.39
CA PHE A 41 -6.91 10.55 -4.79
C PHE A 41 -7.48 11.55 -3.76
N ASN A 42 -8.59 12.20 -4.10
CA ASN A 42 -9.26 13.16 -3.20
C ASN A 42 -9.79 12.49 -1.93
N ALA A 43 -10.14 11.21 -1.99
CA ALA A 43 -10.52 10.39 -0.83
C ALA A 43 -9.32 9.96 0.03
N GLY A 44 -8.09 10.30 -0.35
CA GLY A 44 -6.86 9.98 0.38
C GLY A 44 -6.23 8.65 0.00
N MET A 45 -6.66 8.03 -1.11
CA MET A 45 -5.96 6.86 -1.65
C MET A 45 -4.59 7.28 -2.20
N ALA A 46 -3.60 6.41 -2.04
CA ALA A 46 -2.25 6.57 -2.54
C ALA A 46 -1.94 5.50 -3.59
N GLN A 47 -1.24 5.90 -4.67
CA GLN A 47 -0.73 4.97 -5.68
C GLN A 47 0.41 4.11 -5.10
N THR A 48 1.27 4.74 -4.30
CA THR A 48 2.41 4.11 -3.64
C THR A 48 2.41 4.50 -2.17
N VAL A 49 2.62 3.51 -1.30
CA VAL A 49 2.77 3.67 0.14
C VAL A 49 4.17 3.23 0.53
N SER A 50 4.77 3.89 1.51
CA SER A 50 6.07 3.51 2.07
C SER A 50 6.01 3.40 3.58
N GLY A 51 6.97 2.67 4.17
CA GLY A 51 7.19 2.63 5.61
C GLY A 51 8.60 2.18 5.94
N ASP A 52 9.11 2.58 7.10
CA ASP A 52 10.50 2.26 7.48
C ASP A 52 10.70 0.79 7.85
N ASN A 53 9.62 0.09 8.15
CA ASN A 53 9.61 -1.33 8.45
C ASN A 53 8.30 -1.99 7.97
N ALA A 54 8.24 -3.32 8.04
CA ALA A 54 7.08 -4.10 7.59
C ALA A 54 5.78 -3.73 8.33
N ALA A 55 5.85 -3.37 9.61
CA ALA A 55 4.67 -2.97 10.39
C ALA A 55 4.14 -1.62 9.94
N ALA A 56 5.02 -0.64 9.71
CA ALA A 56 4.66 0.68 9.18
C ALA A 56 4.02 0.58 7.79
N LEU A 57 4.60 -0.24 6.90
CA LEU A 57 3.99 -0.49 5.59
C LEU A 57 2.62 -1.18 5.73
N GLY A 58 2.49 -2.18 6.61
CA GLY A 58 1.23 -2.87 6.86
C GLY A 58 0.13 -1.93 7.37
N ALA A 59 0.45 -1.01 8.26
CA ALA A 59 -0.50 0.01 8.73
C ALA A 59 -0.94 0.94 7.60
N GLY A 60 0.00 1.37 6.73
CA GLY A 60 -0.32 2.15 5.55
C GLY A 60 -1.25 1.42 4.58
N LEU A 61 -0.98 0.14 4.30
CA LEU A 61 -1.82 -0.71 3.45
C LEU A 61 -3.22 -0.93 4.04
N GLN A 62 -3.31 -1.18 5.35
CA GLN A 62 -4.59 -1.32 6.05
C GLN A 62 -5.44 -0.05 5.93
N ARG A 63 -4.84 1.13 6.12
CA ARG A 63 -5.53 2.41 5.90
C ARG A 63 -6.05 2.57 4.48
N GLN A 64 -5.30 2.09 3.48
CA GLN A 64 -5.74 2.12 2.09
C GLN A 64 -6.95 1.20 1.83
N CYS A 65 -7.05 0.07 2.53
CA CYS A 65 -8.24 -0.79 2.49
C CYS A 65 -9.45 -0.10 3.12
N GLU A 66 -9.27 0.57 4.26
CA GLU A 66 -10.36 1.29 4.96
C GLU A 66 -10.93 2.41 4.09
N ILE A 67 -10.09 3.20 3.43
CA ILE A 67 -10.52 4.25 2.49
C ILE A 67 -11.29 3.64 1.31
N ALA A 68 -10.78 2.54 0.75
CA ALA A 68 -11.44 1.87 -0.38
C ALA A 68 -12.81 1.29 0.00
N CYS A 69 -12.94 0.72 1.20
CA CYS A 69 -14.23 0.24 1.71
C CYS A 69 -15.23 1.38 1.89
N GLY A 70 -14.81 2.51 2.46
CA GLY A 70 -15.68 3.67 2.64
C GLY A 70 -16.18 4.26 1.32
N LEU A 71 -15.35 4.26 0.27
CA LEU A 71 -15.78 4.66 -1.07
C LEU A 71 -16.86 3.75 -1.66
N ILE A 72 -16.74 2.43 -1.45
CA ILE A 72 -17.75 1.47 -1.93
C ILE A 72 -19.10 1.70 -1.21
N GLU A 73 -19.08 2.12 0.04
CA GLU A 73 -20.30 2.41 0.82
C GLU A 73 -20.97 3.72 0.36
N ASP A 74 -20.20 4.75 0.02
CA ASP A 74 -20.73 6.03 -0.50
C ASP A 74 -21.32 5.93 -1.92
N GLU A 75 -20.87 4.96 -2.73
CA GLU A 75 -21.37 4.73 -4.10
C GLU A 75 -22.66 3.89 -4.18
N ARG A 76 -23.19 3.41 -3.04
CA ARG A 76 -24.32 2.46 -2.97
C ARG A 76 -25.68 3.08 -2.68
#